data_AF-A0A9X9Q8E5-F1
#
_entry.id   AF-A0A9X9Q8E5-F1
#
_cell.length_a   1.000
_cell.length_b   1.000
_cell.length_c   1.000
_cell.angle_alpha   90.00
_cell.angle_beta   90.00
_cell.angle_gamma   90.00
#
_symmetry.space_group_name_H-M   'P 1'
#
loop_
_entity.id
_entity.type
_entity.pdbx_description
1 polymer ?
#
loop_
_entity_poly.entity_id
_entity_poly.type
_entity_poly.pdbx_seq_one_letter_code
_entity_poly.pdbx_strand_id
1 'polypeptide(L)'
;MGDVVQGKYRWGILYWWPWGRMTDSREVLACAEPSPHIIFLSQSVLTGTSHLCGTRLCHEIAHAWFGLAIGARDWTEEWLSEGFATHLEDVFWAAAQQLAPHEAQEQQELKACLRWLRLQDEVRNSPQEMQVLR
;
A
#
# COMPACT_ATOMS: atom_id res chain seq x y z
N MET A 1 -17.75 -28.97 -25.40
CA MET A 1 -16.29 -29.18 -25.53
C MET A 1 -15.67 -27.79 -25.46
N GLY A 2 -15.30 -27.36 -24.26
CA GLY A 2 -14.96 -25.96 -23.97
C GLY A 2 -13.47 -25.64 -24.13
N ASP A 3 -13.26 -24.32 -24.16
CA ASP A 3 -12.10 -23.56 -23.65
C ASP A 3 -10.82 -23.56 -24.51
N VAL A 4 -9.98 -22.52 -24.57
CA VAL A 4 -9.75 -21.32 -23.75
C VAL A 4 -9.22 -20.20 -24.67
N VAL A 5 -9.76 -18.99 -24.62
CA VAL A 5 -9.12 -17.78 -25.20
C VAL A 5 -8.26 -17.13 -24.10
N GLN A 6 -6.94 -17.09 -24.30
CA GLN A 6 -6.00 -16.42 -23.41
C GLN A 6 -6.15 -14.90 -23.51
N GLY A 7 -6.83 -14.28 -22.55
CA GLY A 7 -6.82 -12.84 -22.30
C GLY A 7 -6.21 -12.54 -20.93
N LYS A 8 -4.89 -12.35 -20.85
CA LYS A 8 -4.20 -11.89 -19.63
C LYS A 8 -4.24 -10.36 -19.58
N TYR A 9 -5.23 -9.79 -18.88
CA TYR A 9 -5.10 -8.46 -18.30
C TYR A 9 -4.79 -8.64 -16.81
N ARG A 10 -3.49 -8.55 -16.47
CA ARG A 10 -2.94 -8.71 -15.11
C ARG A 10 -2.78 -7.32 -14.50
N TRP A 11 -3.79 -6.87 -13.78
CA TRP A 11 -3.65 -5.79 -12.79
C TRP A 11 -3.98 -6.40 -11.43
N GLY A 12 -2.95 -6.99 -10.83
CA GLY A 12 -3.01 -7.53 -9.48
C GLY A 12 -1.92 -6.86 -8.66
N ILE A 13 -2.32 -6.21 -7.57
CA ILE A 13 -1.45 -5.85 -6.47
C ILE A 13 -0.76 -7.15 -6.04
N LEU A 14 0.56 -7.26 -6.28
CA LEU A 14 1.32 -8.49 -6.05
C LEU A 14 1.83 -8.52 -4.61
N TYR A 15 1.26 -9.44 -3.84
CA TYR A 15 1.65 -9.86 -2.49
C TYR A 15 2.95 -10.69 -2.52
N TRP A 16 3.79 -10.58 -1.47
CA TRP A 16 4.79 -11.60 -1.12
C TRP A 16 5.14 -11.59 0.38
N TRP A 17 5.11 -12.77 1.02
CA TRP A 17 5.87 -13.13 2.24
C TRP A 17 6.49 -14.54 2.01
N PRO A 18 7.66 -14.88 2.58
CA PRO A 18 8.67 -15.67 1.88
C PRO A 18 8.67 -17.14 2.31
N TRP A 19 8.12 -18.04 1.51
CA TRP A 19 8.51 -19.47 1.49
C TRP A 19 8.37 -20.09 0.07
N GLY A 20 8.57 -19.28 -0.98
CA GLY A 20 8.51 -19.71 -2.37
C GLY A 20 9.86 -19.52 -3.08
N ARG A 21 10.40 -20.60 -3.65
CA ARG A 21 11.69 -20.62 -4.35
C ARG A 21 11.73 -19.58 -5.49
N MET A 22 12.77 -18.74 -5.49
CA MET A 22 13.04 -17.65 -6.43
C MET A 22 13.31 -18.16 -7.85
N THR A 23 12.42 -17.89 -8.81
CA THR A 23 12.62 -18.19 -10.24
C THR A 23 12.00 -17.14 -11.18
N ASP A 24 12.28 -15.85 -11.03
CA ASP A 24 12.36 -14.93 -12.18
C ASP A 24 13.02 -13.60 -11.77
N SER A 25 13.84 -13.04 -12.65
CA SER A 25 14.77 -11.93 -12.37
C SER A 25 14.31 -10.57 -12.93
N ARG A 26 13.03 -10.39 -13.27
CA ARG A 26 12.59 -9.23 -14.08
C ARG A 26 11.36 -8.43 -13.63
N GLU A 27 10.76 -8.72 -12.49
CA GLU A 27 9.63 -7.90 -11.97
C GLU A 27 9.84 -7.56 -10.49
N VAL A 28 10.56 -6.48 -10.20
CA VAL A 28 10.61 -5.90 -8.84
C VAL A 28 9.46 -4.89 -8.74
N LEU A 29 8.25 -5.39 -8.45
CA LEU A 29 7.19 -4.57 -7.87
C LEU A 29 7.55 -4.31 -6.41
N ALA A 30 7.33 -3.07 -5.95
CA ALA A 30 7.65 -2.65 -4.59
C ALA A 30 6.90 -3.53 -3.57
N CYS A 31 7.65 -4.42 -2.92
CA CYS A 31 7.24 -5.21 -1.77
C CYS A 31 8.31 -4.91 -0.73
N ALA A 32 8.06 -3.92 0.12
CA ALA A 32 8.92 -3.70 1.27
C ALA A 32 8.55 -4.77 2.29
N GLU A 33 9.47 -5.71 2.56
CA GLU A 33 9.32 -6.52 3.78
C GLU A 33 9.78 -5.66 4.96
N PRO A 34 8.92 -5.39 5.95
CA PRO A 34 9.36 -4.66 7.12
C PRO A 34 10.36 -5.54 7.88
N SER A 35 11.65 -5.23 7.77
CA SER A 35 12.65 -5.70 8.71
C SER A 35 12.70 -4.67 9.85
N PRO A 36 12.73 -5.08 11.13
CA PRO A 36 12.67 -4.17 12.26
C PRO A 36 13.83 -3.15 12.31
N HIS A 37 14.86 -3.33 11.48
CA HIS A 37 16.05 -2.50 11.46
C HIS A 37 16.44 -2.00 10.07
N ILE A 38 15.78 -2.46 8.99
CA ILE A 38 16.15 -2.14 7.60
C ILE A 38 14.87 -1.97 6.77
N ILE A 39 14.74 -0.84 6.07
CA ILE A 39 13.64 -0.61 5.13
C ILE A 39 14.16 -0.78 3.70
N PHE A 40 13.51 -1.64 2.92
CA PHE A 40 13.80 -1.80 1.50
C PHE A 40 12.89 -0.89 0.68
N LEU A 41 13.46 0.05 -0.07
CA LEU A 41 12.72 0.94 -0.97
C LEU A 41 13.09 0.65 -2.43
N SER A 42 12.07 0.58 -3.30
CA SER A 42 12.26 0.48 -4.73
C SER A 42 12.89 1.76 -5.29
N GLN A 43 13.78 1.63 -6.28
CA GLN A 43 14.35 2.77 -7.02
C GLN A 43 13.27 3.63 -7.71
N SER A 44 12.11 3.05 -8.02
CA SER A 44 10.96 3.78 -8.59
C SER A 44 10.36 4.80 -7.62
N VAL A 45 10.62 4.67 -6.32
CA VAL A 45 10.18 5.62 -5.28
C VAL A 45 11.15 6.82 -5.20
N LEU A 46 12.37 6.68 -5.72
CA LEU A 46 13.43 7.70 -5.69
C LEU A 46 13.38 8.67 -6.89
N THR A 47 12.30 8.71 -7.66
CA THR A 47 12.18 9.56 -8.85
C THR A 47 12.05 11.04 -8.47
N GLY A 48 13.16 11.73 -8.18
CA GLY A 48 13.41 13.18 -8.27
C GLY A 48 12.53 14.17 -7.48
N THR A 49 11.28 13.84 -7.19
CA THR A 49 10.33 14.64 -6.40
C THR A 49 10.31 14.10 -4.98
N SER A 50 10.83 14.90 -4.05
CA SER A 50 10.98 14.59 -2.62
C SER A 50 9.73 14.05 -1.93
N HIS A 51 8.53 14.43 -2.38
CA HIS A 51 7.27 14.11 -1.71
C HIS A 51 6.85 12.63 -1.81
N LEU A 52 7.01 11.98 -2.97
CA LEU A 52 6.64 10.56 -3.14
C LEU A 52 7.53 9.64 -2.31
N CYS A 53 8.83 9.95 -2.27
CA CYS A 53 9.78 9.23 -1.44
C CYS A 53 9.47 9.41 0.05
N GLY A 54 9.10 10.62 0.45
CA GLY A 54 8.78 10.95 1.83
C GLY A 54 7.55 10.22 2.36
N THR A 55 6.43 10.31 1.65
CA THR A 55 5.19 9.64 2.06
C THR A 55 5.36 8.12 2.09
N ARG A 56 6.03 7.52 1.10
CA ARG A 56 6.25 6.06 1.13
C ARG A 56 7.20 5.63 2.23
N LEU A 57 8.26 6.40 2.54
CA LEU A 57 9.10 6.11 3.70
C LEU A 57 8.30 6.16 5.00
N CYS A 58 7.42 7.14 5.16
CA CYS A 58 6.52 7.24 6.32
C CYS A 58 5.59 6.01 6.45
N HIS A 59 5.09 5.49 5.32
CA HIS A 59 4.30 4.26 5.28
C HIS A 59 5.09 3.06 5.84
N GLU A 60 6.31 2.85 5.35
CA GLU A 60 7.16 1.74 5.83
C GLU A 60 7.55 1.89 7.31
N ILE A 61 7.73 3.12 7.79
CA ILE A 61 7.97 3.39 9.21
C ILE A 61 6.73 3.01 10.05
N ALA A 62 5.52 3.30 9.57
CA ALA A 62 4.29 2.94 10.27
C ALA A 62 4.12 1.43 10.43
N HIS A 63 4.63 0.63 9.48
CA HIS A 63 4.62 -0.83 9.59
C HIS A 63 5.44 -1.38 10.76
N ALA A 64 6.37 -0.60 11.32
CA ALA A 64 7.09 -1.00 12.54
C ALA A 64 6.14 -1.23 13.73
N TRP A 65 5.01 -0.48 13.78
CA TRP A 65 3.94 -0.70 14.74
C TRP A 65 2.85 -1.62 14.17
N PHE A 66 2.32 -1.32 12.98
CA PHE A 66 1.19 -2.02 12.38
C PHE A 66 1.66 -2.91 11.21
N GLY A 67 1.92 -4.18 11.51
CA GLY A 67 2.59 -5.13 10.61
C GLY A 67 3.60 -5.96 11.38
N LEU A 68 4.54 -5.30 12.09
CA LEU A 68 5.54 -5.97 12.91
C LEU A 68 5.14 -6.18 14.37
N ALA A 69 4.78 -5.11 15.09
CA ALA A 69 4.41 -5.22 16.51
C ALA A 69 2.96 -5.70 16.70
N ILE A 70 2.06 -5.21 15.84
CA ILE A 70 0.64 -5.58 15.77
C ILE A 70 0.38 -6.05 14.34
N GLY A 71 0.50 -7.36 14.13
CA GLY A 71 0.25 -8.01 12.85
C GLY A 71 -1.17 -8.56 12.74
N ALA A 72 -1.65 -8.72 11.51
CA ALA A 72 -2.90 -9.39 11.20
C ALA A 72 -2.85 -10.87 11.64
N ARG A 73 -3.97 -11.41 12.17
CA ARG A 73 -4.04 -12.82 12.55
C ARG A 73 -4.05 -13.74 11.32
N ASP A 74 -4.71 -13.28 10.25
CA ASP A 74 -4.75 -13.94 8.95
C ASP A 74 -5.02 -12.89 7.84
N TRP A 75 -5.08 -13.33 6.59
CA TRP A 75 -5.25 -12.47 5.42
C TRP A 75 -6.54 -11.65 5.40
N THR A 76 -7.56 -12.02 6.19
CA THR A 76 -8.79 -11.24 6.31
C THR A 76 -8.58 -9.99 7.17
N GLU A 77 -7.52 -9.95 7.98
CA GLU A 77 -7.18 -8.82 8.84
C GLU A 77 -6.05 -7.96 8.27
N GLU A 78 -5.52 -8.27 7.08
CA GLU A 78 -4.39 -7.55 6.46
C GLU A 78 -4.70 -6.05 6.27
N TRP A 79 -5.98 -5.71 6.05
CA TRP A 79 -6.42 -4.33 5.93
C TRP A 79 -6.13 -3.50 7.19
N LEU A 80 -5.99 -4.12 8.36
CA LEU A 80 -5.60 -3.41 9.58
C LEU A 80 -4.17 -2.88 9.43
N SER A 81 -3.22 -3.73 9.05
CA SER A 81 -1.82 -3.34 8.89
C SER A 81 -1.64 -2.28 7.82
N GLU A 82 -2.14 -2.53 6.60
CA GLU A 82 -2.05 -1.59 5.47
C GLU A 82 -2.88 -0.31 5.68
N GLY A 83 -4.06 -0.44 6.29
CA GLY A 83 -4.95 0.68 6.57
C GLY A 83 -4.38 1.63 7.63
N PHE A 84 -3.82 1.10 8.72
CA PHE A 84 -3.14 1.93 9.72
C PHE A 84 -1.86 2.56 9.18
N ALA A 85 -1.07 1.83 8.38
CA ALA A 85 0.10 2.40 7.72
C ALA A 85 -0.27 3.55 6.78
N THR A 86 -1.32 3.38 5.97
CA THR A 86 -1.85 4.41 5.07
C THR A 86 -2.43 5.61 5.82
N HIS A 87 -2.98 5.42 7.02
CA HIS A 87 -3.46 6.52 7.84
C HIS A 87 -2.30 7.31 8.46
N LEU A 88 -1.31 6.59 9.02
CA LEU A 88 -0.19 7.20 9.74
C LEU A 88 0.86 7.80 8.81
N GLU A 89 0.99 7.34 7.57
CA GLU A 89 1.93 7.92 6.61
C GLU A 89 1.68 9.43 6.43
N ASP A 90 0.39 9.84 6.39
CA ASP A 90 -0.01 11.23 6.20
C ASP A 90 0.30 12.06 7.47
N VAL A 91 0.11 11.47 8.65
CA VAL A 91 0.43 12.11 9.94
C VAL A 91 1.93 12.33 10.09
N PHE A 92 2.74 11.30 9.81
CA PHE A 92 4.19 11.39 9.88
C PHE A 92 4.74 12.36 8.83
N TRP A 93 4.20 12.33 7.62
CA TRP A 93 4.62 13.23 6.55
C TRP A 93 4.27 14.70 6.84
N ALA A 94 3.10 14.96 7.44
CA ALA A 94 2.74 16.30 7.90
C ALA A 94 3.67 16.79 9.02
N ALA A 95 4.00 15.93 9.99
CA ALA A 95 4.95 16.24 11.05
C ALA A 95 6.36 16.50 10.52
N ALA A 96 6.84 15.69 9.57
CA ALA A 96 8.16 15.87 8.94
C ALA A 96 8.26 17.19 8.17
N GLN A 97 7.17 17.62 7.53
CA GLN A 97 7.06 18.91 6.84
C GLN A 97 6.80 20.09 7.78
N GLN A 98 6.55 19.84 9.08
CA GLN A 98 6.17 20.86 10.07
C GLN A 98 4.94 21.67 9.64
N LEU A 99 3.96 21.01 9.00
CA LEU A 99 2.73 21.67 8.59
C LEU A 99 1.92 22.15 9.80
N ALA A 100 1.20 23.25 9.62
CA ALA A 100 0.25 23.71 10.62
C ALA A 100 -0.85 22.65 10.82
N PRO A 101 -1.38 22.43 12.03
CA PRO A 101 -2.38 21.39 12.28
C PRO A 101 -3.62 21.48 11.38
N HIS A 102 -4.06 22.70 11.07
CA HIS A 102 -5.18 22.94 10.16
C HIS A 102 -4.87 22.49 8.72
N GLU A 103 -3.72 22.88 8.19
CA GLU A 103 -3.29 22.49 6.84
C GLU A 103 -3.07 20.97 6.73
N ALA A 104 -2.51 20.37 7.77
CA ALA A 104 -2.33 18.92 7.84
C ALA A 104 -3.69 18.19 7.80
N GLN A 105 -4.68 18.69 8.55
CA GLN A 105 -6.03 18.13 8.56
C GLN A 105 -6.70 18.29 7.19
N GLU A 106 -6.63 19.46 6.57
CA GLU A 106 -7.20 19.69 5.23
C GLU A 106 -6.57 18.76 4.17
N GLN A 107 -5.25 18.57 4.21
CA GLN A 107 -4.57 17.63 3.31
C GLN A 107 -4.99 16.19 3.54
N GLN A 108 -5.14 15.77 4.80
CA GLN A 108 -5.59 14.43 5.17
C GLN A 108 -7.03 14.18 4.70
N GLU A 109 -7.93 15.14 4.92
CA GLU A 109 -9.33 15.08 4.48
C GLU A 109 -9.44 15.01 2.96
N LEU A 110 -8.67 15.83 2.25
CA LEU A 110 -8.63 15.82 0.78
C LEU A 110 -8.15 14.46 0.26
N LYS A 111 -7.05 13.92 0.81
CA LYS A 111 -6.53 12.60 0.42
C LYS A 111 -7.53 11.49 0.71
N ALA A 112 -8.20 11.53 1.88
CA ALA A 112 -9.24 10.58 2.23
C ALA A 112 -10.41 10.63 1.25
N CYS A 113 -10.86 11.82 0.85
CA CYS A 113 -11.89 11.99 -0.17
C CYS A 113 -11.48 11.40 -1.52
N LEU A 114 -10.26 11.68 -1.98
CA LEU A 114 -9.74 11.15 -3.24
C LEU A 114 -9.61 9.62 -3.23
N ARG A 115 -9.10 9.05 -2.13
CA ARG A 115 -9.02 7.60 -1.92
C ARG A 115 -10.41 6.96 -1.92
N TRP A 116 -11.38 7.58 -1.26
CA TRP A 116 -12.76 7.12 -1.25
C TRP A 116 -13.38 7.12 -2.65
N LEU A 117 -13.22 8.22 -3.40
CA LEU A 117 -13.71 8.31 -4.78
C LEU A 117 -13.07 7.24 -5.67
N ARG A 118 -11.77 6.99 -5.50
CA ARG A 118 -11.04 5.94 -6.21
C ARG A 118 -11.59 4.55 -5.87
N LEU A 119 -11.80 4.27 -4.57
CA LEU A 119 -12.38 3.01 -4.12
C LEU A 119 -13.80 2.82 -4.68
N GLN A 120 -14.63 3.88 -4.68
CA GLN A 120 -15.97 3.81 -5.26
C GLN A 120 -15.93 3.48 -6.75
N ASP A 121 -15.00 4.06 -7.49
CA ASP A 121 -14.79 3.76 -8.92
C ASP A 121 -14.33 2.30 -9.11
N GLU A 122 -13.38 1.83 -8.31
CA GLU A 122 -12.90 0.45 -8.35
C GLU A 122 -14.01 -0.56 -8.03
N VAL A 123 -14.83 -0.29 -7.01
CA VAL A 123 -15.97 -1.13 -6.66
C VAL A 123 -16.98 -1.17 -7.81
N ARG A 124 -17.31 -0.02 -8.42
CA ARG A 124 -18.26 0.03 -9.55
C ARG A 124 -17.77 -0.73 -10.78
N ASN A 125 -16.46 -0.71 -11.03
CA ASN A 125 -15.85 -1.34 -12.19
C ASN A 125 -15.41 -2.80 -11.95
N SER A 126 -15.59 -3.33 -10.73
CA SER A 126 -15.21 -4.71 -10.38
C SER A 126 -16.41 -5.66 -10.38
N PRO A 127 -16.26 -6.90 -10.86
CA PRO A 127 -17.30 -7.93 -10.73
C PRO A 127 -17.67 -8.21 -9.27
N GLN A 128 -18.94 -8.56 -9.01
CA GLN A 128 -19.49 -8.69 -7.66
C GLN A 128 -18.76 -9.74 -6.80
N GLU A 129 -18.23 -10.79 -7.41
CA GLU A 129 -17.39 -11.82 -6.77
C GLU A 129 -16.03 -11.32 -6.28
N MET A 130 -15.54 -10.19 -6.81
CA MET A 130 -14.30 -9.54 -6.36
C MET A 130 -14.54 -8.41 -5.36
N GLN A 131 -15.80 -7.99 -5.16
CA GLN A 131 -16.18 -6.96 -4.20
C GLN A 131 -16.31 -7.56 -2.79
N VAL A 132 -15.23 -8.15 -2.28
CA VAL A 132 -15.22 -8.78 -0.96
C VAL A 132 -14.40 -7.91 -0.02
N LEU A 133 -15.06 -7.35 0.99
CA LEU A 133 -14.39 -6.93 2.22
C LEU A 133 -14.20 -8.22 3.03
N ARG A 134 -13.04 -8.86 2.88
CA ARG A 134 -12.65 -9.94 3.78
C ARG A 134 -12.10 -9.33 5.04
#